data_AF-A0A1W9QT61-F1
#
_entry.id   AF-A0A1W9QT61-F1
#
_cell.length_a   1.000
_cell.length_b   1.000
_cell.length_c   1.000
_cell.angle_alpha   90.00
_cell.angle_beta   90.00
_cell.angle_gamma   90.00
#
_symmetry.space_group_name_H-M   'P 1'
#
loop_
_entity.id
_entity.type
_entity.pdbx_description
1 polymer ?
#
loop_
_entity_poly.entity_id
_entity_poly.type
_entity_poly.pdbx_seq_one_letter_code
_entity_poly.pdbx_strand_id
1 'polypeptide(L)' 'MENKQELIDSMILRGMLGSPHIIDAFREIDRKYFVPESFEEHIYVDAPLPIGNNQTISQPSTVAFMLEKLEP' A
#
# COMPACT_ATOMS: atom_id res chain seq x y z
N MET A 1 -9.61 -2.17 -7.38
CA MET A 1 -9.43 -0.88 -6.69
C MET A 1 -8.87 0.04 -7.73
N GLU A 2 -9.61 1.09 -8.06
CA GLU A 2 -9.31 1.96 -9.20
C GLU A 2 -8.41 3.14 -8.79
N ASN A 3 -8.39 3.50 -7.50
CA ASN A 3 -7.60 4.61 -7.01
C ASN A 3 -7.05 4.41 -5.59
N LYS A 4 -6.12 5.29 -5.20
CA LYS A 4 -5.45 5.32 -3.89
C LYS A 4 -6.42 5.30 -2.72
N GLN A 5 -7.50 6.08 -2.78
CA GLN A 5 -8.43 6.23 -1.66
C GLN A 5 -9.20 4.94 -1.40
N GLU A 6 -9.66 4.26 -2.47
CA GLU A 6 -10.33 2.96 -2.35
C GLU A 6 -9.46 1.87 -1.73
N LEU A 7 -8.16 1.86 -2.07
CA LEU A 7 -7.21 0.94 -1.45
C LEU A 7 -7.07 1.21 0.05
N ILE A 8 -6.91 2.47 0.44
CA ILE A 8 -6.81 2.87 1.84
C ILE A 8 -8.09 2.50 2.60
N ASP A 9 -9.25 2.86 2.06
CA ASP A 9 -10.56 2.59 2.67
C ASP A 9 -10.79 1.08 2.82
N SER A 10 -10.40 0.28 1.84
CA SER A 10 -10.49 -1.18 1.93
C SER A 10 -9.62 -1.75 3.05
N MET A 11 -8.39 -1.24 3.24
CA MET A 11 -7.52 -1.69 4.33
C MET A 11 -8.06 -1.28 5.70
N ILE A 12 -8.67 -0.10 5.82
CA ILE A 12 -9.35 0.37 7.04
C ILE A 12 -10.55 -0.52 7.36
N LEU A 13 -11.43 -0.77 6.38
CA LEU A 13 -12.61 -1.62 6.54
C LEU A 13 -12.26 -3.06 6.94
N ARG A 14 -11.12 -3.57 6.47
CA ARG A 14 -10.60 -4.90 6.80
C ARG A 14 -9.85 -4.95 8.14
N GLY A 15 -9.69 -3.83 8.84
CA GLY A 15 -8.98 -3.73 10.11
C GLY A 15 -7.46 -3.92 10.01
N MET A 16 -6.88 -3.76 8.81
CA MET A 16 -5.44 -3.92 8.58
C MET A 16 -4.67 -2.60 8.74
N LEU A 17 -5.38 -1.47 8.71
CA LEU A 17 -4.85 -0.11 8.86
C LEU A 17 -5.81 0.67 9.76
N GLY A 18 -5.34 1.19 10.89
CA GLY A 18 -6.20 1.79 11.91
C GLY A 18 -5.57 2.95 12.68
N SER A 19 -4.25 3.02 12.78
CA SER A 19 -3.56 4.12 13.47
C SER A 19 -3.66 5.43 12.65
N PRO A 20 -4.18 6.54 13.22
CA PRO A 20 -4.41 7.77 12.47
C PRO A 20 -3.16 8.30 11.74
N HIS A 21 -2.01 8.31 12.40
CA HIS A 21 -0.76 8.80 11.81
C HIS A 21 -0.24 7.89 10.68
N ILE A 22 -0.52 6.58 10.73
CA ILE A 22 -0.18 5.64 9.64
C ILE A 22 -1.14 5.83 8.47
N ILE A 23 -2.44 6.01 8.73
CA ILE A 23 -3.43 6.34 7.69
C ILE A 23 -3.02 7.60 6.93
N ASP A 24 -2.61 8.65 7.66
CA ASP A 24 -2.18 9.90 7.05
C ASP A 24 -0.90 9.71 6.23
N ALA A 25 0.05 8.89 6.67
CA ALA A 25 1.23 8.54 5.88
C ALA A 25 0.87 7.82 4.56
N PHE A 26 -0.10 6.90 4.57
CA PHE A 26 -0.60 6.24 3.34
C PHE A 26 -1.32 7.22 2.40
N ARG A 27 -1.97 8.27 2.94
CA ARG A 27 -2.60 9.32 2.13
C ARG A 27 -1.57 10.25 1.50
N GLU A 28 -0.53 10.60 2.26
CA GLU A 28 0.53 11.51 1.84
C GLU A 28 1.44 10.88 0.78
N ILE A 29 1.92 9.66 1.02
CA ILE A 29 2.87 8.97 0.14
C ILE A 29 2.13 8.13 -0.90
N ASP A 30 2.26 8.53 -2.16
CA ASP A 30 1.64 7.82 -3.28
C ASP A 30 2.53 6.67 -3.77
N ARG A 31 2.04 5.43 -3.65
CA ARG A 31 2.73 4.22 -4.09
C ARG A 31 3.08 4.23 -5.58
N LYS A 32 2.35 4.98 -6.42
CA LYS A 32 2.60 5.05 -7.88
C LYS A 32 4.04 5.41 -8.24
N TYR A 33 4.71 6.20 -7.40
CA TYR A 33 6.09 6.63 -7.65
C TYR A 33 7.12 5.52 -7.43
N PHE A 34 6.70 4.38 -6.89
CA PHE A 34 7.55 3.21 -6.58
C PHE A 34 7.15 1.96 -7.40
N VAL A 35 6.19 2.10 -8.32
CA VAL A 35 5.69 1.01 -9.17
C VAL A 35 6.20 1.23 -10.60
N PRO A 36 6.75 0.20 -11.27
CA PRO A 36 7.16 0.33 -12.67
C PRO A 36 5.97 0.61 -13.59
N GLU A 37 6.20 1.38 -14.66
CA GLU A 37 5.17 1.77 -15.63
C GLU A 37 4.41 0.58 -16.24
N SER A 38 5.06 -0.60 -16.35
CA SER A 38 4.42 -1.83 -16.84
C SER A 38 3.25 -2.33 -15.96
N PHE A 39 3.07 -1.75 -14.78
CA PHE A 39 2.02 -2.06 -13.83
C PHE A 39 1.09 -0.87 -13.55
N GLU A 40 0.98 0.09 -14.48
CA GLU A 40 0.15 1.30 -14.31
C GLU A 40 -1.29 0.98 -13.86
N GLU A 41 -1.95 0.01 -14.50
CA GLU A 41 -3.31 -0.43 -14.12
C GLU A 41 -3.39 -1.15 -12.77
N HIS A 42 -2.25 -1.57 -12.22
CA HIS A 42 -2.15 -2.37 -11.01
C HIS A 42 -1.59 -1.57 -9.82
N ILE A 43 -1.31 -0.28 -9.96
CA ILE A 43 -0.65 0.54 -8.93
C ILE A 43 -1.32 0.40 -7.55
N TYR A 44 -2.66 0.38 -7.52
CA TYR A 44 -3.45 0.38 -6.28
C TYR A 44 -4.08 -0.98 -5.96
N VAL A 45 -3.61 -2.07 -6.55
CA VAL A 45 -4.02 -3.41 -6.12
C VAL A 45 -3.32 -3.75 -4.82
N ASP A 46 -4.06 -4.40 -3.91
CA ASP A 46 -3.49 -4.94 -2.67
C ASP A 46 -2.74 -6.25 -2.97
N ALA A 47 -1.63 -6.19 -3.72
CA ALA A 47 -0.77 -7.33 -4.05
C ALA A 47 0.72 -6.90 -4.18
N PRO A 48 1.68 -7.82 -4.03
CA PRO A 48 3.06 -7.52 -4.34
C PRO A 48 3.25 -7.34 -5.86
N LEU A 49 4.10 -6.39 -6.27
CA LEU A 49 4.40 -6.14 -7.68
C LEU A 49 5.91 -6.27 -7.94
N PRO A 50 6.35 -6.91 -9.05
CA PRO A 50 7.76 -6.95 -9.44
C PRO A 50 8.34 -5.55 -9.66
N ILE A 51 9.56 -5.31 -9.17
CA ILE A 51 10.31 -4.05 -9.36
C ILE A 51 11.67 -4.27 -10.03
N GLY A 52 11.89 -5.46 -10.59
CA GLY A 52 13.17 -5.87 -11.19
C GLY A 52 14.08 -6.59 -10.20
N ASN A 53 15.21 -7.11 -10.70
CA ASN A 53 16.22 -7.83 -9.91
C ASN A 53 15.66 -8.98 -9.04
N ASN A 54 14.62 -9.67 -9.54
CA ASN A 54 13.89 -10.70 -8.79
C ASN A 54 13.29 -10.22 -7.46
N GLN A 55 13.04 -8.91 -7.31
CA GLN A 55 12.43 -8.31 -6.13
C GLN A 55 11.01 -7.85 -6.42
N THR A 56 10.22 -7.72 -5.35
CA THR A 56 8.89 -7.13 -5.38
C THR A 56 8.79 -5.97 -4.39
N ILE A 57 7.98 -4.97 -4.73
CA ILE A 57 7.45 -4.04 -3.74
C ILE A 57 6.33 -4.76 -2.97
N SER A 58 6.42 -4.77 -1.64
CA SER A 58 5.48 -5.50 -0.77
C SER A 58 4.04 -5.09 -0.99
N GLN A 59 3.11 -6.01 -0.77
CA GLN A 59 1.66 -5.75 -0.75
C GLN A 59 1.34 -4.61 0.23
N PRO A 60 0.50 -3.62 -0.14
CA PRO A 60 0.13 -2.50 0.73
C PRO A 60 -0.33 -2.92 2.13
N SER A 61 -1.20 -3.92 2.25
CA SER A 61 -1.67 -4.42 3.54
C SER A 61 -0.59 -5.10 4.38
N THR A 62 0.44 -5.70 3.75
CA THR A 62 1.61 -6.22 4.48
C THR A 62 2.42 -5.08 5.09
N VAL A 63 2.62 -3.99 4.35
CA VAL A 63 3.31 -2.79 4.87
C VAL A 63 2.52 -2.16 6.00
N ALA A 64 1.20 -2.02 5.84
CA ALA A 64 0.32 -1.53 6.90
C ALA A 64 0.45 -2.40 8.17
N PHE A 65 0.35 -3.72 8.04
CA PHE A 65 0.54 -4.66 9.16
C PHE A 65 1.89 -4.48 9.85
N MET A 66 2.99 -4.35 9.09
CA MET A 66 4.32 -4.15 9.68
C MET A 66 4.40 -2.85 10.49
N LEU A 67 3.86 -1.76 9.96
CA LEU A 67 3.86 -0.45 10.62
C LEU A 67 2.98 -0.44 11.87
N GLU A 68 1.78 -1.02 11.80
CA GLU A 68 0.87 -1.16 12.95
C GLU A 68 1.45 -2.01 14.09
N LYS A 69 2.44 -2.87 13.79
CA LYS A 69 3.12 -3.72 14.79
C LYS A 69 4.36 -3.10 15.41
N LEU A 70 4.87 -2.00 14.87
CA LEU A 70 6.12 -1.40 15.34
C LEU A 70 6.00 -0.60 16.65
N GLU A 71 4.82 -0.56 17.30
CA GLU A 71 4.53 0.27 18.48
C GLU A 71 5.13 1.70 18.37
N PRO A 72 4.66 2.50 17.39
CA PRO A 72 5.11 3.89 17.23
C PRO A 72 4.69 4.81 18.39
#